data_AF-A0A9P6HJ52-F1
#
_entry.id   AF-A0A9P6HJ52-F1
#
_cell.length_a   1.000
_cell.length_b   1.000
_cell.length_c   1.000
_cell.angle_alpha   90.00
_cell.angle_beta   90.00
_cell.angle_gamma   90.00
#
_symmetry.space_group_name_H-M   'P 1'
#
loop_
_entity.id
_entity.type
_entity.pdbx_description
1 polymer ?
#
loop_
_entity_poly.entity_id
_entity_poly.type
_entity_poly.pdbx_seq_one_letter_code
_entity_poly.pdbx_strand_id
1 'polypeptide(L)'
;MQALRLHKTGLLRQLAAPTSRCTNRLVHQSAVVHSKKKAAAFDFTDDLFGEGTSDSGDLFGSTPVQNTSDIFEPTPAKPQNTVSSCRKLNPTKRAARFNKLFEFVSGRIGLKPIAKTPEQVRNSAWGHLFDLAATRAELERVTELFPRWRDSRREFNEQTVKNFIRRCDELECSDLALDVFSNHSKYGFPLVSVAVARQLMHSLHLKHPLASSVTLMALYPAYNLPPVSTDLVSTAMLTTACLKEESKQSKVLADVLVPSIMRLLQQTPPIPPSKVIRYGEDREPAWLAGTLAKIEEALEKQGRGHKWLHSWRERSGHLAPAS
;
A
#
# COMPACT_ATOMS: atom_id res chain seq x y z
N MET A 1 19.25 21.99 59.89
CA MET A 1 20.61 21.62 60.35
C MET A 1 20.70 20.10 60.44
N GLN A 2 21.85 19.54 60.05
CA GLN A 2 22.27 18.11 60.15
C GLN A 2 21.47 17.14 59.27
N ALA A 3 21.91 16.68 58.09
CA ALA A 3 23.18 16.12 57.60
C ALA A 3 23.56 14.76 58.21
N LEU A 4 23.25 13.67 57.50
CA LEU A 4 23.94 12.38 57.63
C LEU A 4 24.26 11.82 56.23
N ARG A 5 25.56 11.85 55.93
CA ARG A 5 26.22 11.21 54.79
C ARG A 5 26.44 9.73 55.12
N LEU A 6 26.26 8.86 54.14
CA LEU A 6 26.89 7.54 54.11
C LEU A 6 27.44 7.28 52.71
N HIS A 7 28.77 7.28 52.62
CA HIS A 7 29.57 6.78 51.51
C HIS A 7 29.75 5.27 51.64
N LYS A 8 29.78 4.55 50.51
CA LYS A 8 30.80 3.54 50.12
C LYS A 8 30.37 2.85 48.81
N THR A 9 31.00 3.18 47.68
CA THR A 9 32.17 2.53 47.04
C THR A 9 31.89 1.18 46.38
N GLY A 10 32.19 1.13 45.07
CA GLY A 10 32.82 -0.02 44.42
C GLY A 10 31.95 -0.82 43.45
N LEU A 11 32.13 -0.62 42.14
CA LEU A 11 32.98 -1.48 41.30
C LEU A 11 32.88 -1.02 39.83
N LEU A 12 33.97 -0.46 39.31
CA LEU A 12 34.19 -0.27 37.88
C LEU A 12 34.58 -1.61 37.27
N ARG A 13 33.70 -2.19 36.43
CA ARG A 13 34.05 -3.32 35.58
C ARG A 13 34.22 -2.80 34.15
N GLN A 14 35.47 -2.51 33.81
CA GLN A 14 35.90 -2.28 32.42
C GLN A 14 35.79 -3.60 31.66
N LEU A 15 34.97 -3.63 30.61
CA LEU A 15 35.02 -4.67 29.59
C LEU A 15 35.63 -4.08 28.34
N ALA A 16 36.81 -4.60 28.01
CA ALA A 16 37.53 -4.34 26.78
C ALA A 16 36.71 -4.83 25.57
N ALA A 17 36.44 -3.94 24.63
CA ALA A 17 35.89 -4.29 23.33
C ALA A 17 37.03 -4.62 22.34
N PRO A 18 36.93 -5.72 21.58
CA PRO A 18 37.94 -6.12 20.62
C PRO A 18 37.95 -5.20 19.39
N THR A 19 39.14 -4.81 18.96
CA THR A 19 39.38 -4.09 17.71
C THR A 19 39.10 -5.00 16.51
N SER A 20 38.02 -4.71 15.80
CA SER A 20 37.65 -5.39 14.56
C SER A 20 38.62 -4.97 13.44
N ARG A 21 39.42 -5.91 12.94
CA ARG A 21 40.30 -5.71 11.79
C ARG A 21 39.47 -5.76 10.51
N CYS A 22 39.27 -4.62 9.87
CA CYS A 22 38.75 -4.55 8.50
C CYS A 22 39.80 -5.12 7.53
N THR A 23 39.60 -6.36 7.07
CA THR A 23 40.30 -6.87 5.89
C THR A 23 39.63 -6.30 4.65
N ASN A 24 40.31 -5.38 3.96
CA ASN A 24 39.94 -4.94 2.63
C ASN A 24 39.96 -6.14 1.68
N ARG A 25 38.79 -6.67 1.31
CA ARG A 25 38.67 -7.54 0.15
C ARG A 25 38.82 -6.68 -1.10
N LEU A 26 39.94 -6.85 -1.81
CA LEU A 26 40.08 -6.41 -3.19
C LEU A 26 39.00 -7.10 -4.04
N VAL A 27 38.09 -6.30 -4.59
CA VAL A 27 37.14 -6.73 -5.61
C VAL A 27 37.90 -6.76 -6.94
N HIS A 28 38.19 -7.96 -7.43
CA HIS A 28 38.67 -8.15 -8.80
C HIS A 28 37.53 -7.80 -9.77
N GLN A 29 37.61 -6.64 -10.41
CA GLN A 29 36.82 -6.32 -11.60
C GLN A 29 37.32 -7.19 -12.76
N SER A 30 36.52 -8.16 -13.16
CA SER A 30 36.73 -8.89 -14.41
C SER A 30 35.89 -8.23 -15.51
N ALA A 31 36.54 -7.93 -16.64
CA ALA A 31 35.92 -7.30 -17.80
C ALA A 31 34.85 -8.20 -18.42
N VAL A 32 33.67 -7.63 -18.69
CA VAL A 32 32.60 -8.30 -19.44
C VAL A 32 32.94 -8.24 -20.92
N VAL A 33 33.41 -9.37 -21.47
CA VAL A 33 33.58 -9.58 -22.92
C VAL A 33 32.23 -9.98 -23.50
N HIS A 34 31.60 -9.07 -24.26
CA HIS A 34 30.45 -9.40 -25.09
C HIS A 34 30.91 -10.20 -26.32
N SER A 35 30.80 -11.53 -26.26
CA SER A 35 30.88 -12.37 -27.45
C SER A 35 29.49 -12.49 -28.08
N LYS A 36 29.33 -11.93 -29.28
CA LYS A 36 28.21 -12.20 -30.19
C LYS A 36 28.25 -13.68 -30.57
N LYS A 37 27.30 -14.48 -30.07
CA LYS A 37 27.07 -15.84 -30.60
C LYS A 37 25.77 -15.88 -31.38
N LYS A 38 25.92 -16.28 -32.64
CA LYS A 38 24.87 -16.53 -33.64
C LYS A 38 23.85 -17.54 -33.11
N ALA A 39 22.59 -17.26 -33.42
CA ALA A 39 21.45 -18.12 -33.19
C ALA A 39 21.57 -19.43 -33.99
N ALA A 40 21.28 -20.55 -33.32
CA ALA A 40 20.85 -21.79 -33.94
C ALA A 40 19.54 -22.17 -33.24
N ALA A 41 18.49 -22.32 -34.05
CA ALA A 41 17.14 -22.61 -33.63
C ALA A 41 17.03 -24.04 -33.07
N PHE A 42 16.37 -24.17 -31.92
CA PHE A 42 15.67 -25.40 -31.55
C PHE A 42 14.35 -25.03 -30.88
N ASP A 43 13.33 -25.70 -31.36
CA ASP A 43 11.90 -25.42 -31.29
C ASP A 43 11.31 -25.90 -29.95
N PHE A 44 10.57 -25.01 -29.28
CA PHE A 44 9.61 -25.38 -28.23
C PHE A 44 8.52 -24.30 -28.20
N THR A 45 7.69 -24.33 -29.23
CA THR A 45 6.41 -23.63 -29.25
C THR A 45 5.36 -24.53 -28.60
N ASP A 46 5.08 -24.31 -27.30
CA ASP A 46 3.81 -24.72 -26.70
C ASP A 46 3.10 -23.46 -26.20
N ASP A 47 2.14 -23.06 -27.03
CA ASP A 47 1.46 -21.79 -27.07
C ASP A 47 0.29 -21.82 -26.07
N LEU A 48 0.49 -21.27 -24.87
CA LEU A 48 -0.55 -21.23 -23.83
C LEU A 48 -1.39 -19.94 -23.85
N PHE A 49 -1.17 -19.00 -24.79
CA PHE A 49 -1.97 -17.77 -24.88
C PHE A 49 -2.08 -17.17 -26.30
N GLY A 50 -2.32 -17.99 -27.34
CA GLY A 50 -2.60 -17.46 -28.67
C GLY A 50 -3.39 -18.39 -29.59
N GLU A 51 -4.69 -18.12 -29.77
CA GLU A 51 -5.48 -18.61 -30.92
C GLU A 51 -6.76 -17.73 -31.02
N GLY A 52 -7.26 -17.20 -32.13
CA GLY A 52 -7.01 -17.22 -33.59
C GLY A 52 -8.02 -16.19 -34.18
N THR A 53 -8.06 -15.73 -35.43
CA THR A 53 -7.67 -16.28 -36.74
C THR A 53 -7.92 -15.23 -37.84
N SER A 54 -7.17 -15.35 -38.95
CA SER A 54 -7.47 -15.08 -40.38
C SER A 54 -7.83 -13.67 -40.88
N ASP A 55 -7.05 -13.13 -41.83
CA ASP A 55 -7.25 -13.27 -43.30
C ASP A 55 -6.10 -12.56 -44.07
N SER A 56 -5.28 -13.27 -44.86
CA SER A 56 -5.19 -13.27 -46.35
C SER A 56 -4.87 -11.89 -46.98
N GLY A 57 -3.91 -11.64 -47.87
CA GLY A 57 -3.01 -12.38 -48.77
C GLY A 57 -2.36 -11.36 -49.74
N ASP A 58 -1.39 -11.77 -50.57
CA ASP A 58 -0.58 -11.04 -51.60
C ASP A 58 0.47 -10.02 -51.10
N LEU A 59 1.80 -10.19 -51.22
CA LEU A 59 2.72 -11.07 -51.98
C LEU A 59 2.83 -10.85 -53.51
N PHE A 60 3.78 -9.97 -53.87
CA PHE A 60 4.46 -9.70 -55.16
C PHE A 60 3.91 -8.60 -56.10
N GLY A 61 4.77 -7.59 -56.33
CA GLY A 61 4.66 -6.62 -57.43
C GLY A 61 5.67 -5.47 -57.32
N SER A 62 6.93 -5.73 -57.67
CA SER A 62 8.03 -4.75 -57.71
C SER A 62 7.95 -3.84 -58.93
N THR A 63 8.25 -2.53 -58.82
CA THR A 63 9.25 -1.74 -59.59
C THR A 63 9.03 -0.21 -59.47
N PRO A 64 10.05 0.65 -59.75
CA PRO A 64 10.16 1.99 -59.17
C PRO A 64 9.98 3.16 -60.17
N VAL A 65 9.99 4.38 -59.59
CA VAL A 65 10.46 5.69 -60.13
C VAL A 65 9.38 6.73 -60.50
N GLN A 66 9.46 7.89 -59.81
CA GLN A 66 9.08 9.28 -60.18
C GLN A 66 7.58 9.58 -60.44
N ASN A 67 6.98 10.73 -60.11
CA ASN A 67 7.44 12.12 -60.02
C ASN A 67 6.42 12.97 -59.21
N THR A 68 6.89 14.14 -58.75
CA THR A 68 6.15 15.38 -58.42
C THR A 68 5.03 15.70 -59.43
N SER A 69 3.91 16.37 -59.14
CA SER A 69 3.65 17.56 -58.32
C SER A 69 2.14 17.69 -58.03
N ASP A 70 1.78 18.72 -57.24
CA ASP A 70 0.48 19.41 -57.22
C ASP A 70 -0.61 19.07 -56.17
N ILE A 71 -1.10 20.20 -55.62
CA ILE A 71 -2.42 20.52 -55.06
C ILE A 71 -2.77 19.96 -53.66
N PHE A 72 -3.11 20.93 -52.80
CA PHE A 72 -3.31 20.83 -51.36
C PHE A 72 -4.82 20.73 -51.08
N GLU A 73 -5.29 19.58 -50.58
CA GLU A 73 -6.63 19.35 -50.02
C GLU A 73 -6.58 18.22 -48.95
N PRO A 74 -7.61 18.05 -48.11
CA PRO A 74 -7.48 17.92 -46.67
C PRO A 74 -7.14 16.49 -46.19
N THR A 75 -6.26 16.41 -45.20
CA THR A 75 -5.78 15.16 -44.60
C THR A 75 -6.89 14.42 -43.84
N PRO A 76 -7.21 13.15 -44.16
CA PRO A 76 -8.01 12.31 -43.28
C PRO A 76 -7.16 11.84 -42.09
N ALA A 77 -7.81 11.86 -40.94
CA ALA A 77 -7.24 11.58 -39.63
C ALA A 77 -6.61 10.18 -39.52
N LYS A 78 -5.45 10.12 -38.87
CA LYS A 78 -4.81 8.89 -38.39
C LYS A 78 -5.77 8.09 -37.50
N PRO A 79 -5.86 6.75 -37.64
CA PRO A 79 -6.62 5.95 -36.70
C PRO A 79 -5.92 6.01 -35.34
N GLN A 80 -6.64 6.57 -34.38
CA GLN A 80 -6.27 6.63 -32.97
C GLN A 80 -6.08 5.20 -32.45
N ASN A 81 -4.95 4.96 -31.78
CA ASN A 81 -4.72 3.78 -30.95
C ASN A 81 -5.91 3.63 -29.99
N THR A 82 -6.79 2.67 -30.28
CA THR A 82 -7.86 2.29 -29.36
C THR A 82 -7.21 1.59 -28.18
N VAL A 83 -7.12 2.34 -27.08
CA VAL A 83 -6.74 1.84 -25.77
C VAL A 83 -7.55 0.58 -25.51
N SER A 84 -6.87 -0.56 -25.37
CA SER A 84 -7.51 -1.84 -25.10
C SER A 84 -8.37 -1.70 -23.85
N SER A 85 -9.68 -1.58 -24.02
CA SER A 85 -10.59 -1.53 -22.89
C SER A 85 -10.38 -2.79 -22.06
N CYS A 86 -10.00 -2.60 -20.80
CA CYS A 86 -9.72 -3.68 -19.87
C CYS A 86 -11.05 -4.43 -19.66
N ARG A 87 -11.29 -5.48 -20.46
CA ARG A 87 -12.51 -6.28 -20.39
C ARG A 87 -12.57 -6.89 -18.99
N LYS A 88 -13.50 -6.41 -18.16
CA LYS A 88 -13.81 -7.00 -16.86
C LYS A 88 -13.97 -8.50 -17.06
N LEU A 89 -13.11 -9.30 -16.42
CA LEU A 89 -13.17 -10.75 -16.51
C LEU A 89 -14.55 -11.23 -16.04
N ASN A 90 -15.14 -12.17 -16.78
CA ASN A 90 -16.38 -12.82 -16.35
C ASN A 90 -16.16 -13.45 -14.95
N PRO A 91 -17.10 -13.28 -13.99
CA PRO A 91 -16.96 -13.77 -12.62
C PRO A 91 -16.58 -15.26 -12.53
N THR A 92 -17.14 -16.13 -13.38
CA THR A 92 -16.81 -17.56 -13.39
C THR A 92 -15.35 -17.81 -13.81
N LYS A 93 -14.87 -17.08 -14.82
CA LYS A 93 -13.46 -17.16 -15.27
C LYS A 93 -12.51 -16.62 -14.20
N ARG A 94 -12.92 -15.59 -13.46
CA ARG A 94 -12.15 -15.03 -12.34
C ARG A 94 -12.02 -16.04 -11.20
N ALA A 95 -13.11 -16.69 -10.79
CA ALA A 95 -13.09 -17.73 -9.76
C ALA A 95 -12.21 -18.93 -10.15
N ALA A 96 -12.31 -19.39 -11.41
CA ALA A 96 -11.44 -20.45 -11.92
C ALA A 96 -9.94 -20.06 -11.88
N ARG A 97 -9.61 -18.83 -12.28
CA ARG A 97 -8.23 -18.30 -12.17
C ARG A 97 -7.76 -18.19 -10.72
N PHE A 98 -8.64 -17.74 -9.83
CA PHE A 98 -8.35 -17.66 -8.40
C PHE A 98 -8.02 -19.05 -7.84
N ASN A 99 -8.90 -20.04 -8.04
CA ASN A 99 -8.69 -21.40 -7.52
C ASN A 99 -7.41 -22.02 -8.09
N LYS A 100 -7.15 -21.89 -9.39
CA LYS A 100 -5.92 -22.38 -10.03
C LYS A 100 -4.67 -21.74 -9.41
N LEU A 101 -4.67 -20.42 -9.20
CA LEU A 101 -3.54 -19.74 -8.59
C LEU A 101 -3.39 -20.08 -7.10
N PHE A 102 -4.51 -20.24 -6.39
CA PHE A 102 -4.54 -20.63 -4.98
C PHE A 102 -3.94 -22.02 -4.76
N GLU A 103 -4.34 -23.01 -5.58
CA GLU A 103 -3.75 -24.36 -5.59
C GLU A 103 -2.25 -24.32 -5.90
N PHE A 104 -1.86 -23.52 -6.90
CA PHE A 104 -0.45 -23.32 -7.25
C PHE A 104 0.37 -22.80 -6.06
N VAL A 105 -0.12 -21.77 -5.36
CA VAL A 105 0.58 -21.16 -4.21
C VAL A 105 0.56 -22.11 -3.01
N SER A 106 -0.60 -22.64 -2.63
CA SER A 106 -0.75 -23.51 -1.46
C SER A 106 0.06 -24.82 -1.56
N GLY A 107 0.27 -25.36 -2.76
CA GLY A 107 1.11 -26.55 -2.97
C GLY A 107 2.61 -26.31 -2.89
N ARG A 108 3.06 -25.05 -3.01
CA ARG A 108 4.49 -24.66 -3.17
C ARG A 108 5.08 -23.83 -2.02
N ILE A 109 4.27 -23.45 -1.03
CA ILE A 109 4.74 -22.69 0.15
C ILE A 109 4.89 -23.57 1.40
N GLY A 110 5.67 -23.12 2.38
CA GLY A 110 5.89 -23.79 3.67
C GLY A 110 7.19 -24.58 3.73
N LEU A 111 7.50 -25.11 4.92
CA LEU A 111 8.75 -25.83 5.21
C LEU A 111 8.91 -27.13 4.40
N LYS A 112 7.79 -27.76 4.02
CA LYS A 112 7.75 -28.98 3.22
C LYS A 112 6.75 -28.78 2.06
N PRO A 113 7.16 -28.14 0.96
CA PRO A 113 6.27 -27.98 -0.19
C PRO A 113 5.90 -29.34 -0.78
N ILE A 114 4.66 -29.48 -1.22
CA ILE A 114 4.13 -30.72 -1.80
C ILE A 114 4.76 -30.95 -3.18
N ALA A 115 4.89 -29.87 -3.96
CA ALA A 115 5.58 -29.90 -5.23
C ALA A 115 7.10 -29.89 -5.00
N LYS A 116 7.79 -30.91 -5.53
CA LYS A 116 9.26 -31.01 -5.52
C LYS A 116 9.94 -30.12 -6.57
N THR A 117 9.16 -29.45 -7.41
CA THR A 117 9.70 -28.61 -8.50
C THR A 117 10.31 -27.32 -7.97
N PRO A 118 11.37 -26.81 -8.63
CA PRO A 118 12.14 -25.65 -8.15
C PRO A 118 11.43 -24.30 -8.35
N GLU A 119 10.21 -24.28 -8.89
CA GLU A 119 9.48 -23.04 -9.16
C GLU A 119 9.01 -22.38 -7.87
N GLN A 120 9.79 -21.40 -7.43
CA GLN A 120 9.47 -20.60 -6.26
C GLN A 120 8.32 -19.63 -6.55
N VAL A 121 7.35 -19.56 -5.64
CA VAL A 121 6.27 -18.58 -5.70
C VAL A 121 6.88 -17.17 -5.58
N ARG A 122 6.59 -16.31 -6.56
CA ARG A 122 7.02 -14.90 -6.57
C ARG A 122 6.06 -14.02 -5.76
N ASN A 123 6.54 -12.90 -5.23
CA ASN A 123 5.69 -11.92 -4.52
C ASN A 123 4.51 -11.41 -5.36
N SER A 124 4.67 -11.31 -6.68
CA SER A 124 3.59 -10.93 -7.60
C SER A 124 2.39 -11.87 -7.57
N ALA A 125 2.59 -13.16 -7.24
CA ALA A 125 1.49 -14.13 -7.15
C ALA A 125 0.49 -13.74 -6.04
N TRP A 126 0.97 -13.17 -4.93
CA TRP A 126 0.10 -12.68 -3.85
C TRP A 126 -0.72 -11.48 -4.30
N GLY A 127 -0.11 -10.53 -5.00
CA GLY A 127 -0.82 -9.41 -5.62
C GLY A 127 -1.96 -9.90 -6.53
N HIS A 128 -1.66 -10.87 -7.41
CA HIS A 128 -2.68 -11.49 -8.26
C HIS A 128 -3.76 -12.24 -7.49
N LEU A 129 -3.43 -12.93 -6.39
CA LEU A 129 -4.43 -13.57 -5.53
C LEU A 129 -5.39 -12.55 -4.93
N PHE A 130 -4.87 -11.44 -4.40
CA PHE A 130 -5.71 -10.36 -3.86
C PHE A 130 -6.57 -9.74 -4.97
N ASP A 131 -5.97 -9.42 -6.12
CA ASP A 131 -6.68 -8.83 -7.24
C ASP A 131 -7.73 -9.76 -7.86
N LEU A 132 -7.63 -11.09 -7.67
CA LEU A 132 -8.58 -12.09 -8.15
C LEU A 132 -9.65 -12.47 -7.10
N ALA A 133 -9.35 -12.41 -5.80
CA ALA A 133 -10.33 -12.68 -4.75
C ALA A 133 -11.55 -11.77 -4.95
N ALA A 134 -12.76 -12.31 -5.01
CA ALA A 134 -14.01 -11.58 -5.22
C ALA A 134 -14.84 -11.47 -3.94
N THR A 135 -14.60 -12.35 -2.96
CA THR A 135 -15.36 -12.43 -1.72
C THR A 135 -14.46 -12.35 -0.49
N ARG A 136 -15.03 -11.99 0.67
CA ARG A 136 -14.35 -12.04 1.97
C ARG A 136 -13.79 -13.43 2.26
N ALA A 137 -14.58 -14.49 2.03
CA ALA A 137 -14.18 -15.87 2.27
C ALA A 137 -12.96 -16.29 1.42
N GLU A 138 -12.84 -15.79 0.19
CA GLU A 138 -11.65 -16.02 -0.64
C GLU A 138 -10.41 -15.33 -0.07
N LEU A 139 -10.53 -14.10 0.43
CA LEU A 139 -9.43 -13.43 1.11
C LEU A 139 -9.03 -14.16 2.39
N GLU A 140 -10.00 -14.60 3.21
CA GLU A 140 -9.75 -15.38 4.42
C GLU A 140 -8.93 -16.65 4.10
N ARG A 141 -9.34 -17.41 3.08
CA ARG A 141 -8.56 -18.57 2.58
C ARG A 141 -7.13 -18.20 2.21
N VAL A 142 -6.91 -17.02 1.59
CA VAL A 142 -5.55 -16.56 1.27
C VAL A 142 -4.77 -16.19 2.54
N THR A 143 -5.40 -15.60 3.55
CA THR A 143 -4.72 -15.26 4.81
C THR A 143 -4.26 -16.49 5.59
N GLU A 144 -4.96 -17.63 5.48
CA GLU A 144 -4.54 -18.91 6.06
C GLU A 144 -3.20 -19.42 5.49
N LEU A 145 -2.80 -18.94 4.31
CA LEU A 145 -1.53 -19.29 3.69
C LEU A 145 -0.35 -18.44 4.20
N PHE A 146 -0.59 -17.29 4.83
CA PHE A 146 0.47 -16.37 5.28
C PHE A 146 1.44 -16.99 6.30
N PRO A 147 0.99 -17.76 7.32
CA PRO A 147 1.92 -18.40 8.26
C PRO A 147 2.91 -19.33 7.54
N ARG A 148 2.46 -20.06 6.51
CA ARG A 148 3.33 -20.93 5.70
C ARG A 148 4.34 -20.13 4.88
N TRP A 149 3.96 -18.95 4.39
CA TRP A 149 4.88 -18.03 3.73
C TRP A 149 5.96 -17.52 4.68
N ARG A 150 5.55 -17.05 5.86
CA ARG A 150 6.43 -16.62 6.95
C ARG A 150 7.40 -17.72 7.36
N ASP A 151 6.92 -18.95 7.54
CA ASP A 151 7.74 -20.11 7.94
C ASP A 151 8.80 -20.47 6.90
N SER A 152 8.58 -20.08 5.65
CA SER A 152 9.56 -20.20 4.56
C SER A 152 10.65 -19.12 4.63
N ARG A 153 10.69 -18.30 5.69
CA ARG A 153 11.55 -17.13 5.88
C ARG A 153 11.45 -16.12 4.75
N ARG A 154 10.25 -15.99 4.19
CA ARG A 154 9.93 -15.01 3.16
C ARG A 154 9.07 -13.90 3.74
N GLU A 155 9.29 -12.70 3.26
CA GLU A 155 8.60 -11.51 3.73
C GLU A 155 7.72 -10.92 2.62
N PHE A 156 6.63 -10.29 3.02
CA PHE A 156 5.79 -9.52 2.12
C PHE A 156 6.42 -8.14 1.91
N ASN A 157 6.54 -7.72 0.65
CA ASN A 157 6.97 -6.35 0.35
C ASN A 157 5.82 -5.35 0.58
N GLU A 158 6.18 -4.07 0.73
CA GLU A 158 5.21 -2.99 1.00
C GLU A 158 4.08 -2.94 -0.04
N GLN A 159 4.38 -3.17 -1.32
CA GLN A 159 3.35 -3.17 -2.38
C GLN A 159 2.33 -4.29 -2.20
N THR A 160 2.76 -5.48 -1.77
CA THR A 160 1.87 -6.61 -1.51
C THR A 160 0.97 -6.31 -0.31
N VAL A 161 1.51 -5.67 0.72
CA VAL A 161 0.75 -5.19 1.89
C VAL A 161 -0.29 -4.14 1.49
N LYS A 162 0.09 -3.15 0.66
CA LYS A 162 -0.83 -2.15 0.08
C LYS A 162 -1.95 -2.80 -0.73
N ASN A 163 -1.63 -3.78 -1.58
CA ASN A 163 -2.62 -4.49 -2.39
C ASN A 163 -3.60 -5.28 -1.51
N PHE A 164 -3.12 -5.91 -0.42
CA PHE A 164 -3.97 -6.62 0.53
C PHE A 164 -4.96 -5.68 1.23
N ILE A 165 -4.47 -4.58 1.82
CA ILE A 165 -5.34 -3.58 2.48
C ILE A 165 -6.32 -2.97 1.49
N ARG A 166 -5.86 -2.62 0.28
CA ARG A 166 -6.73 -2.11 -0.79
C ARG A 166 -7.86 -3.10 -1.09
N ARG A 167 -7.54 -4.39 -1.23
CA ARG A 167 -8.56 -5.39 -1.51
C ARG A 167 -9.53 -5.57 -0.34
N CYS A 168 -9.05 -5.49 0.89
CA CYS A 168 -9.91 -5.52 2.07
C CYS A 168 -10.87 -4.32 2.11
N ASP A 169 -10.40 -3.13 1.75
CA ASP A 169 -11.23 -1.92 1.65
C ASP A 169 -12.29 -2.04 0.52
N GLU A 170 -11.89 -2.55 -0.65
CA GLU A 170 -12.79 -2.81 -1.80
C GLU A 170 -13.88 -3.85 -1.50
N LEU A 171 -13.59 -4.82 -0.63
CA LEU A 171 -14.53 -5.88 -0.22
C LEU A 171 -15.22 -5.58 1.12
N GLU A 172 -15.00 -4.39 1.68
CA GLU A 172 -15.57 -3.93 2.96
C GLU A 172 -15.24 -4.86 4.15
N CYS A 173 -14.07 -5.49 4.13
CA CYS A 173 -13.59 -6.41 5.16
C CYS A 173 -12.26 -5.94 5.77
N SER A 174 -12.16 -4.66 6.12
CA SER A 174 -10.94 -4.10 6.74
C SER A 174 -10.67 -4.63 8.16
N ASP A 175 -11.68 -5.21 8.81
CA ASP A 175 -11.53 -5.98 10.05
C ASP A 175 -10.60 -7.19 9.87
N LEU A 176 -10.69 -7.90 8.73
CA LEU A 176 -9.77 -9.00 8.42
C LEU A 176 -8.32 -8.51 8.34
N ALA A 177 -8.09 -7.35 7.71
CA ALA A 177 -6.75 -6.76 7.66
C ALA A 177 -6.25 -6.43 9.07
N LEU A 178 -7.11 -5.83 9.90
CA LEU A 178 -6.79 -5.53 11.30
C LEU A 178 -6.41 -6.81 12.07
N ASP A 179 -7.18 -7.89 11.94
CA ASP A 179 -6.88 -9.18 12.59
C ASP A 179 -5.53 -9.76 12.16
N VAL A 180 -5.18 -9.61 10.87
CA VAL A 180 -3.88 -10.04 10.34
C VAL A 180 -2.74 -9.23 10.96
N PHE A 181 -2.87 -7.91 11.07
CA PHE A 181 -1.84 -7.06 11.69
C PHE A 181 -1.78 -7.20 13.21
N SER A 182 -2.92 -7.40 13.88
CA SER A 182 -2.96 -7.66 15.32
C SER A 182 -2.24 -8.94 15.70
N ASN A 183 -2.25 -9.94 14.81
CA ASN A 183 -1.57 -11.21 15.00
C ASN A 183 -0.29 -11.31 14.16
N HIS A 184 0.57 -10.27 14.21
CA HIS A 184 1.83 -10.22 13.47
C HIS A 184 2.68 -11.49 13.65
N SER A 185 2.76 -11.98 14.89
CA SER A 185 3.54 -13.18 15.21
C SER A 185 3.05 -14.39 14.44
N LYS A 186 1.74 -14.53 14.13
CA LYS A 186 1.13 -15.63 13.38
C LYS A 186 1.29 -15.46 11.87
N TYR A 187 0.94 -14.30 11.34
CA TYR A 187 0.85 -14.10 9.90
C TYR A 187 2.15 -13.62 9.25
N GLY A 188 3.07 -13.02 10.01
CA GLY A 188 4.31 -12.45 9.47
C GLY A 188 4.07 -11.29 8.50
N PHE A 189 2.90 -10.64 8.57
CA PHE A 189 2.53 -9.55 7.68
C PHE A 189 3.06 -8.22 8.25
N PRO A 190 3.96 -7.51 7.55
CA PRO A 190 4.61 -6.32 8.09
C PRO A 190 3.80 -5.06 7.79
N LEU A 191 3.68 -4.16 8.77
CA LEU A 191 3.14 -2.80 8.60
C LEU A 191 4.31 -1.81 8.55
N VAL A 192 4.99 -1.77 7.40
CA VAL A 192 6.30 -1.11 7.25
C VAL A 192 6.21 0.43 7.22
N SER A 193 5.11 0.98 6.70
CA SER A 193 5.02 2.40 6.34
C SER A 193 3.78 3.06 6.93
N VAL A 194 3.93 4.31 7.37
CA VAL A 194 2.84 5.14 7.89
C VAL A 194 1.76 5.36 6.83
N ALA A 195 2.12 5.46 5.55
CA ALA A 195 1.16 5.60 4.45
C ALA A 195 0.21 4.39 4.35
N VAL A 196 0.75 3.19 4.58
CA VAL A 196 -0.03 1.94 4.60
C VAL A 196 -0.96 1.89 5.80
N ALA A 197 -0.46 2.31 6.98
CA ALA A 197 -1.25 2.41 8.19
C ALA A 197 -2.39 3.45 8.05
N ARG A 198 -2.11 4.61 7.43
CA ARG A 198 -3.13 5.64 7.10
C ARG A 198 -4.21 5.10 6.19
N GLN A 199 -3.87 4.30 5.17
CA GLN A 199 -4.86 3.67 4.29
C GLN A 199 -5.80 2.73 5.07
N LEU A 200 -5.23 1.89 5.95
CA LEU A 200 -6.05 1.03 6.79
C LEU A 200 -6.90 1.85 7.77
N MET A 201 -6.33 2.86 8.43
CA MET A 201 -7.03 3.78 9.32
C MET A 201 -8.20 4.49 8.60
N HIS A 202 -7.99 4.89 7.34
CA HIS A 202 -9.03 5.49 6.52
C HIS A 202 -10.23 4.53 6.36
N SER A 203 -9.98 3.27 6.01
CA SER A 203 -11.06 2.29 5.85
C SER A 203 -11.77 1.96 7.18
N LEU A 204 -11.01 1.85 8.27
CA LEU A 204 -11.53 1.51 9.60
C LEU A 204 -12.43 2.62 10.16
N HIS A 205 -11.99 3.88 10.18
CA HIS A 205 -12.75 4.94 10.83
C HIS A 205 -14.07 5.30 10.13
N LEU A 206 -14.22 4.94 8.84
CA LEU A 206 -15.45 5.18 8.09
C LEU A 206 -16.50 4.10 8.36
N LYS A 207 -16.11 2.83 8.29
CA LYS A 207 -17.02 1.68 8.22
C LYS A 207 -17.06 0.80 9.48
N HIS A 208 -16.06 0.89 10.35
CA HIS A 208 -15.92 0.01 11.52
C HIS A 208 -16.09 0.78 12.85
N PRO A 209 -16.33 0.08 13.97
CA PRO A 209 -16.41 0.70 15.29
C PRO A 209 -15.12 1.42 15.70
N LEU A 210 -15.20 2.41 16.60
CA LEU A 210 -14.03 3.17 17.07
C LEU A 210 -12.93 2.25 17.62
N ALA A 211 -13.32 1.17 18.30
CA ALA A 211 -12.41 0.17 18.83
C ALA A 211 -11.40 -0.31 17.78
N SER A 212 -11.80 -0.52 16.52
CA SER A 212 -10.92 -0.95 15.45
C SER A 212 -9.83 0.09 15.11
N SER A 213 -10.19 1.38 15.05
CA SER A 213 -9.23 2.47 14.84
C SER A 213 -8.28 2.64 16.02
N VAL A 214 -8.78 2.46 17.25
CA VAL A 214 -7.95 2.49 18.47
C VAL A 214 -6.99 1.31 18.54
N THR A 215 -7.43 0.11 18.16
CA THR A 215 -6.57 -1.07 18.03
C THR A 215 -5.47 -0.82 17.01
N LEU A 216 -5.79 -0.28 15.84
CA LEU A 216 -4.78 0.08 14.84
C LEU A 216 -3.78 1.11 15.39
N MET A 217 -4.24 2.15 16.08
CA MET A 217 -3.36 3.11 16.76
C MET A 217 -2.39 2.41 17.73
N ALA A 218 -2.88 1.43 18.51
CA ALA A 218 -2.05 0.68 19.45
C ALA A 218 -0.99 -0.21 18.75
N LEU A 219 -1.21 -0.59 17.50
CA LEU A 219 -0.24 -1.36 16.71
C LEU A 219 0.93 -0.52 16.19
N TYR A 220 0.81 0.82 16.10
CA TYR A 220 1.89 1.68 15.59
C TYR A 220 3.24 1.43 16.31
N PRO A 221 3.33 1.51 17.66
CA PRO A 221 4.57 1.21 18.36
C PRO A 221 5.03 -0.25 18.20
N ALA A 222 4.10 -1.21 18.11
CA ALA A 222 4.45 -2.63 17.91
C ALA A 222 5.13 -2.88 16.55
N TYR A 223 4.84 -2.04 15.55
CA TYR A 223 5.46 -2.05 14.22
C TYR A 223 6.57 -1.01 14.05
N ASN A 224 7.05 -0.39 15.13
CA ASN A 224 8.04 0.68 15.11
C ASN A 224 7.64 1.90 14.24
N LEU A 225 6.34 2.16 14.11
CA LEU A 225 5.82 3.36 13.46
C LEU A 225 5.81 4.54 14.46
N PRO A 226 6.01 5.78 13.98
CA PRO A 226 5.85 6.98 14.82
C PRO A 226 4.46 7.00 15.46
N PRO A 227 4.28 7.48 16.70
CA PRO A 227 2.96 7.54 17.34
C PRO A 227 1.93 8.29 16.49
N VAL A 228 0.66 7.86 16.53
CA VAL A 228 -0.43 8.50 15.74
C VAL A 228 -0.46 10.01 15.95
N SER A 229 -0.23 10.50 17.17
CA SER A 229 -0.21 11.93 17.53
C SER A 229 0.91 12.77 16.89
N THR A 230 1.84 12.12 16.19
CA THR A 230 2.88 12.80 15.38
C THR A 230 2.50 12.89 13.91
N ASP A 231 1.49 12.13 13.48
CA ASP A 231 0.99 12.12 12.12
C ASP A 231 -0.36 12.84 12.01
N LEU A 232 -0.39 13.94 11.25
CA LEU A 232 -1.58 14.77 11.08
C LEU A 232 -2.76 13.98 10.49
N VAL A 233 -2.51 13.15 9.47
CA VAL A 233 -3.56 12.43 8.75
C VAL A 233 -4.20 11.36 9.66
N SER A 234 -3.38 10.51 10.29
CA SER A 234 -3.88 9.50 11.23
C SER A 234 -4.56 10.14 12.45
N THR A 235 -4.01 11.22 13.00
CA THR A 235 -4.62 11.94 14.14
C THR A 235 -5.98 12.52 13.77
N ALA A 236 -6.11 13.13 12.58
CA ALA A 236 -7.37 13.68 12.10
C ALA A 236 -8.44 12.59 11.89
N MET A 237 -8.08 11.45 11.27
CA MET A 237 -9.00 10.32 11.12
C MET A 237 -9.46 9.76 12.47
N LEU A 238 -8.53 9.53 13.40
CA LEU A 238 -8.87 9.01 14.73
C LEU A 238 -9.73 10.00 15.52
N THR A 239 -9.42 11.31 15.45
CA THR A 239 -10.22 12.34 16.12
C THR A 239 -11.64 12.40 15.55
N THR A 240 -11.78 12.30 14.23
CA THR A 240 -13.09 12.22 13.57
C THR A 240 -13.88 11.01 14.06
N ALA A 241 -13.23 9.84 14.18
CA ALA A 241 -13.85 8.63 14.71
C ALA A 241 -14.33 8.82 16.16
N CYS A 242 -13.50 9.45 16.99
CA CYS A 242 -13.81 9.70 18.40
C CYS A 242 -15.01 10.65 18.55
N LEU A 243 -15.04 11.72 17.76
CA LEU A 243 -16.12 12.70 17.75
C LEU A 243 -17.43 12.12 17.21
N LYS A 244 -17.36 11.15 16.29
CA LYS A 244 -18.55 10.46 15.72
C LYS A 244 -19.24 9.52 16.72
N GLU A 245 -18.48 8.82 17.58
CA GLU A 245 -19.06 7.81 18.49
C GLU A 245 -19.75 8.41 19.73
N GLU A 246 -19.35 9.62 20.15
CA GLU A 246 -19.92 10.36 21.29
C GLU A 246 -19.95 9.64 22.65
N SER A 247 -19.24 8.51 22.80
CA SER A 247 -19.09 7.80 24.06
C SER A 247 -18.24 8.61 25.07
N LYS A 248 -18.35 8.31 26.37
CA LYS A 248 -17.53 9.00 27.40
C LYS A 248 -16.04 8.82 27.14
N GLN A 249 -15.64 7.61 26.75
CA GLN A 249 -14.23 7.29 26.44
C GLN A 249 -13.77 7.98 25.16
N SER A 250 -14.63 8.01 24.13
CA SER A 250 -14.29 8.68 22.86
C SER A 250 -14.16 10.19 23.03
N LYS A 251 -14.97 10.82 23.89
CA LYS A 251 -14.86 12.24 24.24
C LYS A 251 -13.54 12.57 24.94
N VAL A 252 -13.14 11.77 25.93
CA VAL A 252 -11.84 11.92 26.60
C VAL A 252 -10.69 11.79 25.60
N LEU A 253 -10.76 10.81 24.69
CA LEU A 253 -9.75 10.64 23.66
C LEU A 253 -9.74 11.82 22.67
N ALA A 254 -10.90 12.31 22.24
CA ALA A 254 -11.00 13.49 21.38
C ALA A 254 -10.40 14.74 22.06
N ASP A 255 -10.61 14.92 23.37
CA ASP A 255 -10.04 16.05 24.12
C ASP A 255 -8.51 16.02 24.20
N VAL A 256 -7.91 14.84 24.14
CA VAL A 256 -6.44 14.68 24.05
C VAL A 256 -5.94 14.89 22.61
N LEU A 257 -6.71 14.46 21.61
CA LEU A 257 -6.28 14.50 20.21
C LEU A 257 -6.45 15.89 19.57
N VAL A 258 -7.49 16.65 19.92
CA VAL A 258 -7.74 17.99 19.35
C VAL A 258 -6.56 18.95 19.55
N PRO A 259 -5.95 19.08 20.76
CA PRO A 259 -4.72 19.86 20.93
C PRO A 259 -3.54 19.35 20.10
N SER A 260 -3.45 18.03 19.88
CA SER A 260 -2.42 17.44 19.02
C SER A 260 -2.59 17.86 17.57
N ILE A 261 -3.82 17.88 17.04
CA ILE A 261 -4.12 18.41 15.70
C ILE A 261 -3.72 19.88 15.62
N MET A 262 -4.11 20.70 16.60
CA MET A 262 -3.79 22.13 16.61
C MET A 262 -2.27 22.35 16.52
N ARG A 263 -1.47 21.62 17.32
CA ARG A 263 0.00 21.67 17.26
C ARG A 263 0.53 21.23 15.90
N LEU A 264 0.01 20.14 15.33
CA LEU A 264 0.46 19.65 14.03
C LEU A 264 0.13 20.63 12.89
N LEU A 265 -1.04 21.27 12.90
CA LEU A 265 -1.39 22.30 11.91
C LEU A 265 -0.55 23.56 12.02
N GLN A 266 -0.05 23.92 13.21
CA GLN A 266 0.90 25.02 13.37
C GLN A 266 2.27 24.71 12.77
N GLN A 267 2.67 23.44 12.78
CA GLN A 267 3.96 22.96 12.26
C GLN A 267 3.91 22.62 10.78
N THR A 268 2.73 22.33 10.25
CA THR A 268 2.54 21.87 8.87
C THR A 268 2.09 23.03 7.98
N PRO A 269 2.80 23.31 6.87
CA PRO A 269 2.34 24.33 5.93
C PRO A 269 0.97 23.93 5.35
N PRO A 270 0.15 24.90 4.92
CA PRO A 270 -1.12 24.64 4.26
C PRO A 270 -0.97 23.63 3.10
N ILE A 271 -1.77 22.56 3.11
CA ILE A 271 -1.72 21.49 2.09
C ILE A 271 -2.94 21.63 1.19
N PRO A 272 -2.79 21.91 -0.12
CA PRO A 272 -3.93 22.02 -1.00
C PRO A 272 -4.71 20.71 -1.11
N PRO A 273 -6.05 20.75 -1.29
CA PRO A 273 -6.81 19.53 -1.49
C PRO A 273 -6.43 18.93 -2.85
N SER A 274 -6.39 17.60 -2.93
CA SER A 274 -6.15 16.95 -4.22
C SER A 274 -7.34 17.19 -5.14
N LYS A 275 -7.12 17.87 -6.28
CA LYS A 275 -8.16 18.19 -7.27
C LYS A 275 -8.52 17.01 -8.17
N VAL A 276 -7.64 16.01 -8.25
CA VAL A 276 -7.82 14.82 -9.09
C VAL A 276 -7.50 13.61 -8.23
N ILE A 277 -8.46 12.69 -8.11
CA ILE A 277 -8.22 11.39 -7.48
C ILE A 277 -8.09 10.39 -8.62
N ARG A 278 -6.89 10.20 -9.17
CA ARG A 278 -6.64 9.09 -10.11
C ARG A 278 -6.29 7.82 -9.34
N TYR A 279 -6.50 6.67 -9.99
CA TYR A 279 -6.08 5.38 -9.45
C TYR A 279 -4.56 5.36 -9.25
N GLY A 280 -4.12 5.24 -7.99
CA GLY A 280 -2.69 5.18 -7.62
C GLY A 280 -2.07 6.48 -7.12
N GLU A 281 -2.81 7.58 -7.07
CA GLU A 281 -2.33 8.87 -6.50
C GLU A 281 -2.49 8.94 -4.98
N ASP A 282 -1.73 9.85 -4.35
CA ASP A 282 -1.79 10.16 -2.94
C ASP A 282 -3.18 10.68 -2.56
N ARG A 283 -4.00 9.81 -1.97
CA ARG A 283 -5.36 10.13 -1.49
C ARG A 283 -5.35 10.88 -0.17
N GLU A 284 -4.20 10.94 0.50
CA GLU A 284 -4.05 11.51 1.84
C GLU A 284 -4.50 12.97 1.94
N PRO A 285 -4.20 13.88 1.00
CA PRO A 285 -4.68 15.27 1.09
C PRO A 285 -6.21 15.38 1.02
N ALA A 286 -6.87 14.53 0.21
CA ALA A 286 -8.32 14.49 0.11
C ALA A 286 -8.94 13.93 1.41
N TRP A 287 -8.35 12.87 1.96
CA TRP A 287 -8.77 12.33 3.26
C TRP A 287 -8.60 13.35 4.39
N LEU A 288 -7.47 14.07 4.40
CA LEU A 288 -7.21 15.11 5.39
C LEU A 288 -8.23 16.24 5.27
N ALA A 289 -8.47 16.76 4.07
CA ALA A 289 -9.46 17.81 3.85
C ALA A 289 -10.86 17.39 4.35
N GLY A 290 -11.30 16.18 3.99
CA GLY A 290 -12.60 15.64 4.42
C GLY A 290 -12.71 15.37 5.93
N THR A 291 -11.63 14.92 6.57
CA THR A 291 -11.62 14.68 8.03
C THR A 291 -11.56 15.97 8.82
N LEU A 292 -10.74 16.94 8.43
CA LEU A 292 -10.69 18.26 9.05
C LEU A 292 -12.03 19.00 8.96
N ALA A 293 -12.75 18.87 7.84
CA ALA A 293 -14.10 19.42 7.70
C ALA A 293 -15.08 18.86 8.74
N LYS A 294 -15.06 17.53 8.93
CA LYS A 294 -15.91 16.85 9.92
C LYS A 294 -15.54 17.22 11.35
N ILE A 295 -14.25 17.40 11.63
CA ILE A 295 -13.78 17.85 12.95
C ILE A 295 -14.29 19.27 13.21
N GLU A 296 -14.18 20.18 12.26
CA GLU A 296 -14.68 21.56 12.40
C GLU A 296 -16.18 21.58 12.70
N GLU A 297 -16.99 20.86 11.92
CA GLU A 297 -18.43 20.73 12.12
C GLU A 297 -18.76 20.16 13.51
N ALA A 298 -18.04 19.13 13.95
CA ALA A 298 -18.24 18.53 15.26
C ALA A 298 -17.84 19.47 16.41
N LEU A 299 -16.77 20.25 16.26
CA LEU A 299 -16.36 21.25 17.24
C LEU A 299 -17.34 22.41 17.33
N GLU A 300 -17.87 22.87 16.19
CA GLU A 300 -18.92 23.89 16.12
C GLU A 300 -20.19 23.44 16.85
N LYS A 301 -20.66 22.21 16.57
CA LYS A 301 -21.81 21.61 17.25
C LYS A 301 -21.64 21.50 18.76
N GLN A 302 -20.41 21.32 19.23
CA GLN A 302 -20.07 21.25 20.66
C GLN A 302 -19.82 22.63 21.29
N GLY A 303 -19.93 23.73 20.54
CA GLY A 303 -19.64 25.08 21.03
C GLY A 303 -18.16 25.30 21.34
N ARG A 304 -17.25 24.49 20.78
CA ARG A 304 -15.81 24.58 20.99
C ARG A 304 -15.15 25.52 19.99
N GLY A 305 -14.06 26.16 20.40
CA GLY A 305 -13.29 27.04 19.55
C GLY A 305 -12.67 26.29 18.36
N HIS A 306 -13.12 26.61 17.14
CA HIS A 306 -12.67 25.98 15.89
C HIS A 306 -12.04 26.98 14.89
N LYS A 307 -11.94 28.26 15.23
CA LYS A 307 -11.42 29.32 14.33
C LYS A 307 -10.02 29.01 13.77
N TRP A 308 -9.14 28.43 14.58
CA TRP A 308 -7.79 28.04 14.16
C TRP A 308 -7.81 27.00 13.02
N LEU A 309 -8.78 26.09 13.05
CA LEU A 309 -8.96 25.04 12.04
C LEU A 309 -9.54 25.64 10.76
N HIS A 310 -10.58 26.48 10.90
CA HIS A 310 -11.19 27.21 9.80
C HIS A 310 -10.15 28.02 9.03
N SER A 311 -9.36 28.86 9.72
CA SER A 311 -8.30 29.67 9.10
C SER A 311 -7.17 28.84 8.48
N TRP A 312 -6.87 27.64 9.00
CA TRP A 312 -5.90 26.76 8.35
C TRP A 312 -6.47 26.14 7.07
N ARG A 313 -7.74 25.71 7.09
CA ARG A 313 -8.44 25.17 5.92
C ARG A 313 -8.63 26.21 4.82
N GLU A 314 -8.95 27.45 5.18
CA GLU A 314 -9.04 28.59 4.26
C GLU A 314 -7.69 28.83 3.55
N ARG A 315 -6.60 28.96 4.31
CA ARG A 315 -5.24 29.12 3.75
C ARG A 315 -4.79 27.93 2.91
N SER A 316 -5.33 26.75 3.18
CA SER A 316 -5.06 25.53 2.42
C SER A 316 -5.93 25.42 1.16
N GLY A 317 -6.88 26.34 0.93
CA GLY A 317 -7.82 26.25 -0.18
C GLY A 317 -8.81 25.09 -0.07
N HIS A 318 -9.09 24.61 1.15
CA HIS A 318 -10.07 23.55 1.41
C HIS A 318 -11.52 24.07 1.40
N LEU A 319 -11.68 25.37 1.64
CA LEU A 319 -12.96 26.04 1.54
C LEU A 319 -13.11 26.51 0.10
N ALA A 320 -14.16 26.03 -0.59
CA ALA A 320 -14.50 26.58 -1.90
C ALA A 320 -14.77 28.08 -1.73
N PRO A 321 -14.41 28.94 -2.70
CA PRO A 321 -14.92 30.29 -2.72
C PRO A 321 -16.45 30.18 -2.76
N ALA A 322 -17.12 30.76 -1.76
CA ALA A 322 -18.57 30.87 -1.77
C ALA A 322 -18.98 31.46 -3.12
N SER A 323 -19.69 30.66 -3.92
CA SER A 323 -20.21 31.05 -5.24
C SER A 323 -21.59 31.67 -5.07
#